data_AF-A0A8J3N7D2-F1
#
_entry.id   AF-A0A8J3N7D2-F1
#
_cell.length_a   1.000
_cell.length_b   1.000
_cell.length_c   1.000
_cell.angle_alpha   90.00
_cell.angle_beta   90.00
_cell.angle_gamma   90.00
#
_symmetry.space_group_name_H-M   'P 1'
#
loop_
_entity.id
_entity.type
_entity.pdbx_description
1 polymer ?
#
loop_
_entity_poly.entity_id
_entity_poly.type
_entity_poly.pdbx_seq_one_letter_code
_entity_poly.pdbx_strand_id
1 'polypeptide(L)'
;MAYSSVHDLPSFVELSKQLNALKPLRFLLPKDQRGELEKLEAQLKQMVDTVDDFYKLLGDRHWIFHDLLNMEKVRAIIQHNAGAEDAERQFIALYNDPEFLRFAFMRCSGFEALRKRRHLLEKARDDYFAGRYYACIYLLLSVADGFVNELEREHRDCMRGVAKN
;
A
#
# COMPACT_ATOMS: atom_id res chain seq x y z
N MET A 1 7.77 16.89 9.28
CA MET A 1 9.04 16.52 8.64
C MET A 1 8.69 15.86 7.32
N ALA A 2 9.13 16.41 6.19
CA ALA A 2 8.94 15.78 4.89
C ALA A 2 10.14 14.86 4.66
N TYR A 3 9.90 13.55 4.58
CA TYR A 3 10.92 12.57 4.22
C TYR A 3 11.15 12.67 2.71
N SER A 4 12.39 12.82 2.26
CA SER A 4 12.72 12.97 0.84
C SER A 4 12.96 11.61 0.17
N SER A 5 13.28 10.60 0.98
CA SER A 5 13.41 9.20 0.59
C SER A 5 12.75 8.30 1.63
N VAL A 6 12.33 7.12 1.21
CA VAL A 6 11.86 6.06 2.13
C VAL A 6 12.98 5.60 3.08
N HIS A 7 14.26 5.79 2.70
CA HIS A 7 15.42 5.58 3.58
C HIS A 7 15.40 6.46 4.83
N ASP A 8 14.70 7.61 4.80
CA ASP A 8 14.64 8.54 5.93
C ASP A 8 13.56 8.15 6.96
N LEU A 9 12.72 7.15 6.65
CA LEU A 9 11.65 6.74 7.56
C LEU A 9 12.22 6.18 8.87
N PRO A 10 11.73 6.65 10.05
CA PRO A 10 12.25 6.21 11.34
C PRO A 10 12.22 4.70 11.54
N SER A 11 11.18 4.03 11.04
CA SER A 11 11.04 2.58 11.08
C SER A 11 12.13 1.87 10.27
N PHE A 12 12.47 2.39 9.09
CA PHE A 12 13.54 1.84 8.26
C PHE A 12 14.91 2.05 8.91
N VAL A 13 15.19 3.27 9.36
CA VAL A 13 16.45 3.60 10.04
C VAL A 13 16.67 2.70 11.26
N GLU A 14 15.63 2.48 12.06
CA GLU A 14 15.68 1.62 13.23
C GLU A 14 15.93 0.14 12.84
N LEU A 15 15.22 -0.38 11.84
CA LEU A 15 15.42 -1.74 11.32
C LEU A 15 16.85 -1.93 10.78
N SER A 16 17.36 -0.97 9.99
CA SER A 16 18.74 -1.02 9.48
C SER A 16 19.77 -0.97 10.61
N LYS A 17 19.54 -0.18 11.67
CA LYS A 17 20.41 -0.16 12.86
C LYS A 17 20.41 -1.51 13.58
N GLN A 18 19.23 -2.11 13.78
CA GLN A 18 19.11 -3.43 14.41
C GLN A 18 19.84 -4.51 13.61
N LEU A 19 19.67 -4.53 12.28
CA LEU A 19 20.41 -5.45 11.41
C LEU A 19 21.92 -5.25 11.53
N ASN A 20 22.39 -4.00 11.50
CA ASN A 20 23.82 -3.69 11.64
C ASN A 20 24.37 -4.08 13.02
N ALA A 21 23.59 -3.94 14.09
CA ALA A 21 23.98 -4.36 15.44
C ALA A 21 24.05 -5.89 15.58
N LEU A 22 23.27 -6.64 14.80
CA LEU A 22 23.29 -8.11 14.78
C LEU A 22 24.44 -8.68 13.95
N LYS A 23 24.98 -7.95 12.97
CA LYS A 23 26.12 -8.39 12.13
C LYS A 23 27.33 -8.90 12.91
N PRO A 24 27.85 -8.20 13.95
CA PRO A 24 29.00 -8.71 14.70
C PRO A 24 28.68 -9.99 15.48
N LEU A 25 27.41 -10.29 15.77
CA LEU A 25 26.98 -11.51 16.46
C LEU A 25 26.76 -12.69 15.49
N ARG A 26 26.99 -12.51 14.19
CA ARG A 26 26.86 -13.55 13.16
C ARG A 26 27.66 -14.81 13.47
N PHE A 27 28.79 -14.70 14.18
CA PHE A 27 29.61 -15.87 14.54
C PHE A 27 28.89 -16.83 15.51
N LEU A 28 27.95 -16.34 16.31
CA LEU A 28 27.10 -17.12 17.21
C LEU A 28 25.97 -17.86 16.48
N LEU A 29 25.64 -17.45 15.25
CA LEU A 29 24.58 -18.07 14.46
C LEU A 29 25.04 -19.39 13.82
N PRO A 30 24.14 -20.39 13.74
CA PRO A 30 24.32 -21.61 12.94
C PRO A 30 24.72 -21.30 11.49
N LYS A 31 25.58 -22.13 10.88
CA LYS A 31 26.14 -21.87 9.53
C LYS A 31 25.08 -21.67 8.45
N ASP A 32 23.96 -22.37 8.56
CA ASP A 32 22.77 -22.27 7.69
C ASP A 32 22.02 -20.94 7.82
N GLN A 33 22.07 -20.30 8.99
CA GLN A 33 21.39 -19.01 9.24
C GLN A 33 22.27 -17.80 8.96
N ARG A 34 23.58 -18.00 8.77
CA ARG A 34 24.54 -16.91 8.51
C ARG A 34 24.30 -16.18 7.19
N GLY A 35 23.60 -16.79 6.23
CA GLY A 35 23.22 -16.17 4.96
C GLY A 35 21.86 -15.45 5.02
N GLU A 36 20.99 -15.80 5.98
CA GLU A 36 19.66 -15.20 6.09
C GLU A 36 19.72 -13.73 6.49
N LEU A 37 20.71 -13.32 7.31
CA LEU A 37 20.90 -11.91 7.67
C LEU A 37 21.27 -11.05 6.46
N GLU A 38 22.17 -11.54 5.60
CA GLU A 38 22.59 -10.85 4.36
C GLU A 38 21.43 -10.78 3.36
N LYS A 39 20.65 -11.87 3.26
CA LYS A 39 19.45 -11.93 2.41
C LYS A 39 18.36 -10.97 2.89
N LEU A 40 18.12 -10.89 4.20
CA LEU A 40 17.14 -9.98 4.78
C LEU A 40 17.52 -8.51 4.55
N GLU A 41 18.80 -8.17 4.73
CA GLU A 41 19.32 -6.84 4.43
C GLU A 41 19.15 -6.49 2.94
N ALA A 42 19.50 -7.43 2.04
CA ALA A 42 19.33 -7.24 0.61
C ALA A 42 17.85 -7.04 0.23
N GLN A 43 16.93 -7.84 0.80
CA GLN A 43 15.50 -7.71 0.59
C GLN A 43 14.96 -6.37 1.09
N LEU A 44 15.39 -5.93 2.27
CA LEU A 44 14.99 -4.65 2.85
C LEU A 44 15.47 -3.48 1.99
N LYS A 45 16.74 -3.50 1.57
CA LYS A 45 17.31 -2.49 0.66
C LYS A 45 16.55 -2.47 -0.66
N GLN A 46 16.32 -3.64 -1.25
CA GLN A 46 15.59 -3.77 -2.51
C GLN A 46 14.16 -3.22 -2.39
N MET A 47 13.50 -3.43 -1.26
CA MET A 47 12.16 -2.89 -1.03
C MET A 47 12.17 -1.37 -1.06
N VAL A 48 13.07 -0.74 -0.31
CA VAL A 48 13.16 0.72 -0.23
C VAL A 48 13.57 1.35 -1.55
N ASP A 49 14.57 0.78 -2.22
CA ASP A 49 15.00 1.25 -3.53
C ASP A 49 13.85 1.19 -4.56
N THR A 50 13.03 0.12 -4.52
CA THR A 50 11.86 0.00 -5.40
C THR A 50 10.83 1.11 -5.14
N VAL A 51 10.59 1.48 -3.87
CA VAL A 51 9.62 2.54 -3.53
C VAL A 51 10.17 3.93 -3.87
N ASP A 52 11.46 4.16 -3.67
CA ASP A 52 12.11 5.40 -4.10
C ASP A 52 12.05 5.55 -5.63
N ASP A 53 12.37 4.50 -6.38
CA ASP A 53 12.31 4.51 -7.84
C ASP A 53 10.88 4.65 -8.35
N PHE A 54 9.89 4.11 -7.63
CA PHE A 54 8.47 4.34 -7.90
C PHE A 54 8.14 5.84 -7.83
N TYR A 55 8.50 6.52 -6.73
CA TYR A 55 8.17 7.94 -6.57
C TYR A 55 9.01 8.85 -7.47
N LYS A 56 10.25 8.49 -7.81
CA LYS A 56 11.01 9.20 -8.85
C LYS A 56 10.34 9.13 -10.21
N LEU A 57 9.74 7.98 -10.55
CA LEU A 57 9.13 7.76 -11.86
C LEU A 57 7.70 8.33 -11.95
N LEU A 58 6.91 8.19 -10.89
CA LEU A 58 5.46 8.46 -10.92
C LEU A 58 4.99 9.51 -9.90
N GLY A 59 5.90 10.07 -9.09
CA GLY A 59 5.57 11.06 -8.06
C GLY A 59 4.88 12.30 -8.61
N ASP A 60 5.39 12.84 -9.73
CA ASP A 60 4.79 13.99 -10.43
C ASP A 60 3.41 13.69 -11.03
N ARG A 61 3.06 12.40 -11.16
CA ARG A 61 1.76 11.92 -11.65
C ARG A 61 0.80 11.55 -10.51
N HIS A 62 1.17 11.88 -9.26
CA HIS A 62 0.37 11.67 -8.05
C HIS A 62 0.01 10.21 -7.74
N TRP A 63 0.79 9.26 -8.26
CA TRP A 63 0.63 7.87 -7.88
C TRP A 63 1.09 7.64 -6.44
N ILE A 64 0.38 6.77 -5.73
CA ILE A 64 0.64 6.43 -4.33
C ILE A 64 1.00 4.95 -4.25
N PHE A 65 2.15 4.66 -3.65
CA PHE A 65 2.54 3.29 -3.35
C PHE A 65 1.74 2.78 -2.13
N HIS A 66 1.09 1.61 -2.24
CA HIS A 66 0.27 1.05 -1.16
C HIS A 66 0.28 -0.49 -1.13
N ASP A 67 -0.11 -1.08 0.01
CA ASP A 67 0.05 -2.51 0.35
C ASP A 67 -0.73 -3.53 -0.51
N LEU A 68 -1.51 -3.09 -1.49
CA LEU A 68 -2.14 -4.00 -2.45
C LEU A 68 -1.24 -4.22 -3.67
N LEU A 69 -0.31 -3.30 -3.93
CA LEU A 69 0.64 -3.44 -5.02
C LEU A 69 1.64 -4.54 -4.67
N ASN A 70 1.71 -5.55 -5.53
CA ASN A 70 2.70 -6.61 -5.39
C ASN A 70 4.09 -6.04 -5.73
N MET A 71 5.02 -6.11 -4.77
CA MET A 71 6.38 -5.58 -4.91
C MET A 71 7.14 -6.11 -6.13
N GLU A 72 6.96 -7.37 -6.49
CA GLU A 72 7.62 -7.95 -7.66
C GLU A 72 7.04 -7.40 -8.97
N LYS A 73 5.71 -7.26 -9.04
CA LYS A 73 5.03 -6.64 -10.19
C LYS A 73 5.43 -5.17 -10.33
N VAL A 74 5.44 -4.41 -9.24
CA VAL A 74 5.89 -3.00 -9.23
C VAL A 74 7.30 -2.90 -9.76
N ARG A 75 8.22 -3.70 -9.22
CA ARG A 75 9.61 -3.72 -9.66
C ARG A 75 9.74 -4.05 -11.15
N ALA A 76 9.00 -5.04 -11.63
CA ALA A 76 9.01 -5.39 -13.05
C ALA A 76 8.55 -4.22 -13.93
N ILE A 77 7.48 -3.52 -13.55
CA ILE A 77 7.00 -2.33 -14.27
C ILE A 77 8.05 -1.22 -14.27
N ILE A 78 8.66 -0.93 -13.10
CA ILE A 78 9.70 0.11 -12.97
C ILE A 78 10.96 -0.23 -13.80
N GLN A 79 11.33 -1.51 -13.90
CA GLN A 79 12.52 -1.95 -14.62
C GLN A 79 12.33 -2.07 -16.14
N HIS A 80 11.10 -2.30 -16.60
CA HIS A 80 10.82 -2.63 -18.00
C HIS A 80 9.88 -1.64 -18.72
N ASN A 81 9.72 -0.42 -18.21
CA ASN A 81 8.93 0.63 -18.86
C ASN A 81 9.79 1.47 -19.83
N ALA A 82 9.11 2.14 -20.76
CA ALA A 82 9.71 3.14 -21.65
C ALA A 82 9.69 4.59 -21.09
N GLY A 83 9.25 4.77 -19.84
CA GLY A 83 9.05 6.06 -19.18
C GLY A 83 7.80 6.09 -18.31
N ALA A 84 7.56 7.23 -17.64
CA ALA A 84 6.48 7.39 -16.65
C ALA A 84 5.08 7.11 -17.22
N GLU A 85 4.80 7.53 -18.45
CA GLU A 85 3.51 7.26 -19.10
C GLU A 85 3.29 5.77 -19.37
N ASP A 86 4.35 5.05 -19.74
CA ASP A 86 4.28 3.63 -20.01
C ASP A 86 4.08 2.83 -18.72
N ALA A 87 4.84 3.19 -17.68
CA ALA A 87 4.64 2.64 -16.34
C ALA A 87 3.21 2.88 -15.85
N GLU A 88 2.67 4.09 -15.99
CA GLU A 88 1.30 4.42 -15.62
C GLU A 88 0.28 3.54 -16.34
N ARG A 89 0.42 3.34 -17.66
CA ARG A 89 -0.46 2.42 -18.42
C ARG A 89 -0.39 0.99 -17.86
N GLN A 90 0.80 0.50 -17.54
CA GLN A 90 0.99 -0.82 -16.95
C GLN A 90 0.36 -0.92 -15.55
N PHE A 91 0.48 0.11 -14.72
CA PHE A 91 -0.20 0.16 -13.41
C PHE A 91 -1.72 0.19 -13.57
N ILE A 92 -2.28 1.01 -14.45
CA ILE A 92 -3.72 1.03 -14.76
C ILE A 92 -4.19 -0.36 -15.20
N ALA A 93 -3.41 -1.07 -16.01
CA ALA A 93 -3.72 -2.43 -16.42
C ALA A 93 -3.82 -3.42 -15.22
N LEU A 94 -3.05 -3.22 -14.14
CA LEU A 94 -3.19 -4.01 -12.92
C LEU A 94 -4.55 -3.79 -12.24
N TYR A 95 -5.10 -2.57 -12.25
CA TYR A 95 -6.42 -2.30 -11.66
C TYR A 95 -7.58 -2.75 -12.54
N ASN A 96 -7.33 -3.00 -13.84
CA ASN A 96 -8.29 -3.63 -14.72
C ASN A 96 -8.33 -5.17 -14.58
N ASP A 97 -7.41 -5.78 -13.82
CA ASP A 97 -7.43 -7.20 -13.51
C ASP A 97 -8.59 -7.52 -12.52
N PRO A 98 -9.61 -8.31 -12.93
CA PRO A 98 -10.73 -8.65 -12.07
C PRO A 98 -10.32 -9.38 -10.79
N GLU A 99 -9.23 -10.16 -10.83
CA GLU A 99 -8.73 -10.89 -9.67
C GLU A 99 -8.13 -9.92 -8.64
N PHE A 100 -7.37 -8.91 -9.10
CA PHE A 100 -6.83 -7.86 -8.25
C PHE A 100 -7.95 -7.10 -7.53
N LEU A 101 -8.97 -6.67 -8.27
CA LEU A 101 -10.12 -5.97 -7.69
C LEU A 101 -10.88 -6.86 -6.70
N ARG A 102 -11.03 -8.16 -6.97
CA ARG A 102 -11.67 -9.09 -6.03
C ARG A 102 -10.96 -9.10 -4.67
N PHE A 103 -9.63 -9.10 -4.65
CA PHE A 103 -8.86 -9.03 -3.39
C PHE A 103 -9.06 -7.70 -2.66
N ALA A 104 -9.10 -6.59 -3.37
CA ALA A 104 -9.40 -5.29 -2.78
C ALA A 104 -10.79 -5.27 -2.12
N PHE A 105 -11.81 -5.78 -2.81
CA PHE A 105 -13.18 -5.91 -2.29
C PHE A 105 -13.27 -6.84 -1.06
N MET A 106 -12.49 -7.92 -1.05
CA MET A 106 -12.41 -8.81 0.10
C MET A 106 -11.89 -8.07 1.34
N ARG A 107 -10.85 -7.23 1.21
CA ARG A 107 -10.34 -6.42 2.34
C ARG A 107 -11.38 -5.42 2.84
N CYS A 108 -12.15 -4.79 1.96
CA CYS A 108 -13.25 -3.90 2.36
C CYS A 108 -14.30 -4.61 3.23
N SER A 109 -14.46 -5.93 3.08
CA SER A 109 -15.40 -6.72 3.86
C SER A 109 -15.05 -6.82 5.34
N GLY A 110 -13.79 -6.55 5.71
CA GLY A 110 -13.33 -6.56 7.10
C GLY A 110 -13.86 -5.38 7.93
N PHE A 111 -14.42 -4.35 7.30
CA PHE A 111 -14.97 -3.19 7.97
C PHE A 111 -16.50 -3.20 7.91
N GLU A 112 -17.17 -3.12 9.06
CA GLU A 112 -18.63 -3.13 9.12
C GLU A 112 -19.25 -1.97 8.31
N ALA A 113 -18.70 -0.77 8.46
CA ALA A 113 -19.14 0.43 7.76
C ALA A 113 -19.09 0.27 6.22
N LEU A 114 -18.08 -0.44 5.69
CA LEU A 114 -18.00 -0.75 4.26
C LEU A 114 -18.89 -1.94 3.87
N ARG A 115 -19.05 -2.93 4.75
CA ARG A 115 -19.92 -4.08 4.53
C ARG A 115 -21.38 -3.66 4.32
N LYS A 116 -21.88 -2.69 5.09
CA LYS A 116 -23.23 -2.08 4.92
C LYS A 116 -23.41 -1.47 3.51
N ARG A 117 -22.31 -1.03 2.90
CA ARG A 117 -22.26 -0.34 1.60
C ARG A 117 -21.75 -1.22 0.46
N ARG A 118 -21.63 -2.53 0.67
CA ARG A 118 -21.11 -3.47 -0.33
C ARG A 118 -21.83 -3.34 -1.69
N HIS A 119 -23.15 -3.22 -1.67
CA HIS A 119 -23.95 -3.05 -2.88
C HIS A 119 -23.60 -1.78 -3.68
N LEU A 120 -23.14 -0.71 -3.03
CA LEU A 120 -22.67 0.51 -3.70
C LEU A 120 -21.28 0.31 -4.30
N LEU A 121 -20.38 -0.39 -3.58
CA LEU A 121 -19.07 -0.75 -4.10
C LEU A 121 -19.21 -1.66 -5.34
N GLU A 122 -20.13 -2.63 -5.32
CA GLU A 122 -20.40 -3.50 -6.47
C GLU A 122 -20.90 -2.70 -7.68
N LYS A 123 -21.83 -1.76 -7.48
CA LYS A 123 -22.26 -0.83 -8.54
C LYS A 123 -21.10 0.01 -9.08
N ALA A 124 -20.24 0.53 -8.21
CA ALA A 124 -19.07 1.30 -8.62
C ALA A 124 -18.09 0.48 -9.46
N ARG A 125 -17.90 -0.81 -9.13
CA ARG A 125 -17.10 -1.74 -9.93
C ARG A 125 -17.73 -1.97 -11.30
N ASP A 126 -19.03 -2.22 -11.34
CA ASP A 126 -19.73 -2.45 -12.60
C ASP A 126 -19.69 -1.19 -13.49
N ASP A 127 -19.81 0.00 -12.89
CA ASP A 127 -19.62 1.28 -13.56
C ASP A 127 -18.19 1.49 -14.08
N TYR A 128 -17.17 1.08 -13.31
CA TYR A 128 -15.77 1.14 -13.72
C TYR A 128 -15.52 0.34 -14.99
N PHE A 129 -15.95 -0.93 -15.01
CA PHE A 129 -15.79 -1.79 -16.19
C PHE A 129 -16.67 -1.38 -17.38
N ALA A 130 -17.80 -0.71 -17.13
CA ALA A 130 -18.62 -0.11 -18.17
C ALA A 130 -18.08 1.23 -18.70
N GLY A 131 -16.93 1.72 -18.21
CA GLY A 131 -16.36 3.02 -18.59
C GLY A 131 -17.15 4.23 -18.07
N ARG A 132 -18.09 4.03 -17.14
CA ARG A 132 -18.92 5.09 -16.54
C ARG A 132 -18.18 5.74 -15.36
N TYR A 133 -17.00 6.29 -15.63
CA TYR A 133 -16.10 6.79 -14.59
C TYR A 133 -16.72 7.90 -13.74
N TYR A 134 -17.52 8.79 -14.32
CA TYR A 134 -18.19 9.85 -13.55
C TYR A 134 -19.07 9.27 -12.44
N ALA A 135 -19.86 8.24 -12.74
CA ALA A 135 -20.76 7.59 -11.78
C ALA A 135 -19.96 6.79 -10.74
N CYS A 136 -18.95 6.03 -11.20
CA CYS A 136 -18.03 5.29 -10.36
C CYS A 136 -17.36 6.19 -9.31
N ILE A 137 -16.78 7.32 -9.75
CA ILE A 137 -16.09 8.28 -8.87
C ILE A 137 -17.04 8.84 -7.81
N TYR A 138 -18.23 9.32 -8.21
CA TYR A 138 -19.20 9.86 -7.25
C TYR A 138 -19.67 8.82 -6.23
N LEU A 139 -19.90 7.57 -6.65
CA LEU A 139 -20.24 6.46 -5.76
C LEU A 139 -19.12 6.18 -4.77
N LEU A 140 -17.88 6.08 -5.23
CA LEU A 140 -16.73 5.81 -4.35
C LEU A 140 -16.51 6.95 -3.35
N LEU A 141 -16.60 8.21 -3.78
CA LEU A 141 -16.49 9.37 -2.89
C LEU A 141 -17.58 9.36 -1.81
N SER A 142 -18.83 9.05 -2.19
CA SER A 142 -19.95 8.97 -1.25
C SER A 142 -19.78 7.83 -0.24
N VAL A 143 -19.25 6.68 -0.68
CA VAL A 143 -18.93 5.54 0.21
C VAL A 143 -17.79 5.89 1.15
N ALA A 144 -16.73 6.53 0.65
CA ALA A 144 -15.58 6.96 1.45
C ALA A 144 -15.98 7.99 2.51
N ASP A 145 -16.77 9.00 2.14
CA ASP A 145 -17.29 10.00 3.08
C ASP A 145 -18.13 9.34 4.18
N GLY A 146 -19.07 8.46 3.80
CA GLY A 146 -19.87 7.71 4.77
C GLY A 146 -19.05 6.82 5.70
N PHE A 147 -17.97 6.21 5.19
CA PHE A 147 -17.05 5.39 5.97
C PHE A 147 -16.24 6.21 6.98
N VAL A 148 -15.63 7.32 6.54
CA VAL A 148 -14.87 8.22 7.41
C VAL A 148 -15.76 8.80 8.51
N ASN A 149 -16.98 9.22 8.16
CA ASN A 149 -17.95 9.75 9.12
C ASN A 149 -18.37 8.73 10.20
N GLU A 150 -18.42 7.43 9.88
CA GLU A 150 -18.67 6.39 10.88
C GLU A 150 -17.46 6.14 11.78
N LEU A 151 -16.27 6.01 11.21
CA LEU A 151 -15.04 5.83 11.99
C LEU A 151 -14.78 6.99 12.97
N GLU A 152 -15.01 8.23 12.54
CA GLU A 152 -14.86 9.39 13.42
C GLU A 152 -15.86 9.38 14.59
N ARG A 153 -17.09 8.91 14.35
CA ARG A 153 -18.10 8.77 15.42
C ARG A 153 -17.67 7.71 16.43
N GLU A 154 -17.25 6.54 15.98
CA GLU A 154 -16.75 5.46 16.84
C GLU A 154 -15.56 5.93 17.69
N HIS A 155 -14.61 6.67 17.09
CA HIS A 155 -13.49 7.24 17.83
C HIS A 155 -13.92 8.25 18.90
N ARG A 156 -14.86 9.16 18.57
CA ARG A 156 -15.38 10.15 19.52
C ARG A 156 -16.14 9.50 20.67
N ASP A 157 -16.93 8.47 20.39
CA ASP A 157 -17.71 7.76 21.40
C ASP A 157 -16.82 6.94 22.33
N CYS A 158 -15.76 6.31 21.80
CA CYS A 158 -14.72 5.67 22.60
C CYS A 158 -14.03 6.66 23.55
N MET A 159 -13.57 7.81 23.04
CA MET A 159 -12.93 8.86 23.85
C MET A 159 -13.86 9.43 24.93
N ARG A 160 -15.16 9.56 24.64
CA ARG A 160 -16.17 10.00 25.62
C ARG A 160 -16.51 8.94 26.66
N GLY A 161 -16.41 7.65 26.31
CA GLY A 161 -16.56 6.54 27.25
C GLY A 161 -15.41 6.44 28.24
N VAL A 162 -14.17 6.69 27.78
CA VAL A 162 -12.97 6.72 28.63
C VAL A 162 -12.98 7.91 29.60
N ALA A 163 -13.52 9.06 29.19
CA ALA A 163 -13.63 10.24 30.05
C ALA A 163 -14.74 10.18 31.13
N LYS A 164 -15.54 9.11 31.16
CA LYS A 164 -16.66 8.91 32.10
C LYS A 164 -16.38 7.83 33.17
N ASN A 165 -15.18 7.25 33.19
CA ASN A 165 -14.69 6.37 34.25
C ASN A 165 -13.50 7.02 34.97
#